data_AF-A0A3N7CXD0-F1
#
_entry.id   AF-A0A3N7CXD0-F1
#
_cell.length_a   1.000
_cell.length_b   1.000
_cell.length_c   1.000
_cell.angle_alpha   90.00
_cell.angle_beta   90.00
_cell.angle_gamma   90.00
#
_symmetry.space_group_name_H-M   'P 1'
#
loop_
_entity.id
_entity.type
_entity.pdbx_description
1 polymer ?
#
loop_
_entity_poly.entity_id
_entity_poly.type
_entity_poly.pdbx_seq_one_letter_code
_entity_poly.pdbx_strand_id
1 'polypeptide(L)'
;DGLTDWSSARQVVSGNVALASFDYQPVSTQHTGDQTRIQQGRSGDALQSTLQDYDPQSLYYASDAEQLSQYAQLRQQAHDVQAKQFSGSGSVRSLQAGQWFRLDEHPAHEGDSSEQREFVVTGQTFRANNNLPGDLASSLRGLLGND
;
A
#
# COMPACT_ATOMS: atom_id res chain seq x y z
N ASP A 1 -0.45 12.45 22.95
CA ASP A 1 0.22 11.46 22.09
C ASP A 1 -0.18 11.79 20.65
N GLY A 2 0.74 11.82 19.70
CA GLY A 2 0.45 12.33 18.35
C GLY A 2 1.53 12.05 17.33
N LEU A 3 1.18 12.26 16.06
CA LEU A 3 2.12 12.29 14.94
C LEU A 3 2.82 13.65 14.92
N THR A 4 4.14 13.65 14.83
CA THR A 4 4.99 14.85 14.82
C THR A 4 5.64 15.09 13.47
N ASP A 5 5.65 14.08 12.62
CA ASP A 5 6.10 14.17 11.23
C ASP A 5 5.10 13.46 10.33
N TRP A 6 4.89 14.02 9.15
CA TRP A 6 3.99 13.50 8.14
C TRP A 6 4.43 13.96 6.75
N SER A 7 4.57 13.00 5.85
CA SER A 7 4.96 13.26 4.47
C SER A 7 4.17 12.36 3.53
N SER A 8 4.09 12.79 2.27
CA SER A 8 3.50 12.00 1.19
C SER A 8 4.51 11.85 0.06
N ALA A 9 4.51 10.68 -0.57
CA ALA A 9 5.30 10.37 -1.74
C ALA A 9 4.36 9.89 -2.85
N ARG A 10 4.68 10.29 -4.10
CA ARG A 10 3.96 9.86 -5.30
C ARG A 10 4.96 9.31 -6.32
N GLN A 11 4.55 8.27 -7.03
CA GLN A 11 5.31 7.66 -8.10
C GLN A 11 4.41 7.43 -9.32
N VAL A 12 4.95 7.66 -10.52
CA VAL A 12 4.28 7.28 -11.76
C VAL A 12 4.35 5.75 -11.90
N VAL A 13 3.17 5.12 -12.01
CA VAL A 13 2.98 3.67 -12.18
C VAL A 13 2.00 3.42 -13.34
N SER A 14 1.76 2.16 -13.70
CA SER A 14 0.78 1.82 -14.74
C SER A 14 -0.64 2.25 -14.35
N GLY A 15 -1.35 2.86 -15.30
CA GLY A 15 -2.75 3.30 -15.16
C GLY A 15 -3.76 2.20 -15.43
N ASN A 16 -3.31 1.15 -16.09
CA ASN A 16 -4.13 0.01 -16.43
C ASN A 16 -3.32 -1.27 -16.37
N VAL A 17 -3.92 -2.32 -15.82
CA VAL A 17 -3.50 -3.70 -16.02
C VAL A 17 -4.42 -4.33 -17.06
N ALA A 18 -3.84 -5.09 -17.98
CA ALA A 18 -4.57 -5.88 -18.96
C ALA A 18 -3.98 -7.30 -19.04
N LEU A 19 -4.81 -8.30 -18.75
CA LEU A 19 -4.44 -9.71 -18.81
C LEU A 19 -5.16 -10.40 -19.96
N ALA A 20 -4.46 -11.35 -20.58
CA ALA A 20 -5.04 -12.24 -21.57
C ALA A 20 -4.73 -13.70 -21.18
N SER A 21 -5.71 -14.59 -21.28
CA SER A 21 -5.51 -16.03 -21.00
C SER A 21 -6.28 -16.88 -22.01
N PHE A 22 -5.64 -17.91 -22.54
CA PHE A 22 -6.27 -18.81 -23.50
C PHE A 22 -6.99 -19.96 -22.79
N ASP A 23 -8.23 -20.22 -23.20
CA ASP A 23 -9.03 -21.37 -22.78
C ASP A 23 -9.18 -22.34 -23.95
N TYR A 24 -8.65 -23.55 -23.77
CA TYR A 24 -8.59 -24.57 -24.81
C TYR A 24 -9.94 -25.27 -25.03
N GLN A 25 -10.84 -25.26 -24.04
CA GLN A 25 -12.12 -25.96 -24.14
C GLN A 25 -13.10 -25.25 -25.10
N PRO A 26 -13.36 -23.93 -24.97
CA PRO A 26 -14.09 -23.14 -25.95
C PRO A 26 -13.21 -22.64 -27.11
N VAL A 27 -11.89 -22.87 -27.06
CA VAL A 27 -10.90 -22.39 -28.04
C VAL A 27 -10.99 -20.86 -28.18
N SER A 28 -10.89 -20.14 -27.06
CA SER A 28 -11.01 -18.69 -27.03
C SER A 28 -9.99 -18.04 -26.10
N THR A 29 -9.63 -16.80 -26.39
CA THR A 29 -8.80 -15.99 -25.49
C THR A 29 -9.70 -15.07 -24.67
N GLN A 30 -9.62 -15.20 -23.35
CA GLN A 30 -10.25 -14.27 -22.42
C GLN A 30 -9.35 -13.06 -22.21
N HIS A 31 -9.94 -11.88 -22.17
CA HIS A 31 -9.26 -10.62 -21.89
C HIS A 31 -9.94 -9.93 -20.72
N THR A 32 -9.16 -9.42 -19.77
CA THR A 32 -9.66 -8.62 -18.65
C THR A 32 -8.66 -7.55 -18.27
N GLY A 33 -9.07 -6.60 -17.44
CA GLY A 33 -8.21 -5.56 -16.95
C GLY A 33 -8.83 -4.79 -15.79
N ASP A 34 -8.03 -3.99 -15.12
CA ASP A 34 -8.47 -3.03 -14.11
C ASP A 34 -7.76 -1.70 -14.33
N GLN A 35 -8.40 -0.60 -13.91
CA GLN A 35 -7.83 0.75 -14.03
C GLN A 35 -7.49 1.29 -12.65
N THR A 36 -6.46 2.15 -12.61
CA THR A 36 -6.06 2.84 -11.39
C THR A 36 -7.24 3.58 -10.74
N ARG A 37 -7.35 3.48 -9.43
CA ARG A 37 -8.28 4.30 -8.64
C ARG A 37 -7.61 5.53 -8.04
N ILE A 38 -6.28 5.62 -8.16
CA ILE A 38 -5.48 6.68 -7.57
C ILE A 38 -5.43 7.89 -8.48
N GLN A 39 -5.89 9.02 -7.96
CA GLN A 39 -5.77 10.32 -8.63
C GLN A 39 -4.40 10.93 -8.33
N GLN A 40 -3.62 11.16 -9.39
CA GLN A 40 -2.29 11.77 -9.35
C GLN A 40 -2.31 13.26 -9.67
N GLY A 41 -3.50 13.82 -9.86
CA GLY A 41 -3.70 15.19 -10.33
C GLY A 41 -3.42 15.28 -11.82
N ARG A 42 -3.85 16.39 -12.44
CA ARG A 42 -3.94 16.52 -13.91
C ARG A 42 -2.71 16.01 -14.68
N SER A 43 -1.50 16.40 -14.26
CA SER A 43 -0.27 15.99 -14.96
C SER A 43 0.11 14.54 -14.68
N GLY A 44 -0.09 14.05 -13.44
CA GLY A 44 0.17 12.67 -13.09
C GLY A 44 -0.80 11.70 -13.78
N ASP A 45 -2.08 12.07 -13.83
CA ASP A 45 -3.13 11.31 -14.52
C ASP A 45 -2.82 11.23 -16.02
N ALA A 46 -2.37 12.34 -16.63
CA ALA A 46 -1.96 12.37 -18.03
C ALA A 46 -0.75 11.45 -18.29
N LEU A 47 0.27 11.48 -17.41
CA LEU A 47 1.45 10.60 -17.54
C LEU A 47 1.10 9.12 -17.38
N GLN A 48 0.20 8.79 -16.46
CA GLN A 48 -0.23 7.42 -16.19
C GLN A 48 -1.19 6.88 -17.27
N SER A 49 -1.93 7.74 -17.96
CA SER A 49 -2.98 7.36 -18.92
C SER A 49 -2.53 6.48 -20.08
N THR A 50 -1.25 6.53 -20.45
CA THR A 50 -0.67 5.75 -21.55
C THR A 50 0.12 4.54 -21.09
N LEU A 51 0.30 4.37 -19.77
CA LEU A 51 1.07 3.28 -19.18
C LEU A 51 0.15 2.10 -18.88
N GLN A 52 0.32 1.03 -19.65
CA GLN A 52 -0.40 -0.23 -19.46
C GLN A 52 0.58 -1.35 -19.11
N ASP A 53 0.28 -2.05 -18.03
CA ASP A 53 0.89 -3.34 -17.69
C ASP A 53 0.11 -4.45 -18.38
N TYR A 54 0.62 -4.92 -19.52
CA TYR A 54 0.01 -5.99 -20.29
C TYR A 54 0.80 -7.29 -20.11
N ASP A 55 0.10 -8.36 -19.70
CA ASP A 55 0.74 -9.65 -19.47
C ASP A 55 -0.11 -10.84 -19.96
N PRO A 56 0.31 -11.53 -21.05
CA PRO A 56 -0.34 -12.75 -21.51
C PRO A 56 0.01 -13.95 -20.62
N GLN A 57 -1.01 -14.62 -20.11
CA GLN A 57 -0.90 -15.68 -19.12
C GLN A 57 -0.89 -17.08 -19.74
N SER A 58 -0.43 -18.05 -18.95
CA SER A 58 -0.42 -19.47 -19.32
C SER A 58 -1.84 -20.06 -19.39
N LEU A 59 -1.94 -21.27 -19.95
CA LEU A 59 -3.14 -22.09 -19.81
C LEU A 59 -3.50 -22.28 -18.33
N TYR A 60 -4.79 -22.31 -18.03
CA TYR A 60 -5.31 -22.51 -16.67
C TYR A 60 -4.84 -21.47 -15.64
N TYR A 61 -4.43 -20.28 -16.08
CA TYR A 61 -3.99 -19.23 -15.16
C TYR A 61 -5.09 -18.80 -14.17
N ALA A 62 -6.36 -18.87 -14.59
CA ALA A 62 -7.53 -18.71 -13.74
C ALA A 62 -8.55 -19.81 -14.02
N SER A 63 -9.40 -20.12 -13.03
CA SER A 63 -10.50 -21.10 -13.15
C SER A 63 -11.60 -20.63 -14.09
N ASP A 64 -11.83 -19.33 -14.15
CA ASP A 64 -12.90 -18.67 -14.89
C ASP A 64 -12.57 -17.18 -15.10
N ALA A 65 -13.47 -16.47 -15.79
CA ALA A 65 -13.31 -15.05 -16.08
C ALA A 65 -13.37 -14.16 -14.83
N GLU A 66 -14.11 -14.56 -13.79
CA GLU A 66 -14.22 -13.78 -12.54
C GLU A 66 -12.88 -13.81 -11.78
N GLN A 67 -12.28 -15.00 -11.65
CA GLN A 67 -10.96 -15.15 -11.03
C GLN A 67 -9.87 -14.44 -11.85
N LEU A 68 -9.92 -14.51 -13.19
CA LEU A 68 -8.99 -13.77 -14.04
C LEU A 68 -9.10 -12.25 -13.80
N SER A 69 -10.33 -11.74 -13.66
CA SER A 69 -10.61 -10.34 -13.34
C SER A 69 -10.08 -9.95 -11.96
N GLN A 70 -10.26 -10.82 -10.96
CA GLN A 70 -9.71 -10.61 -9.62
C GLN A 70 -8.17 -10.49 -9.64
N TYR A 71 -7.49 -11.30 -10.47
CA TYR A 71 -6.03 -11.16 -10.62
C TYR A 71 -5.62 -9.85 -11.28
N ALA A 72 -6.35 -9.37 -12.29
CA ALA A 72 -6.09 -8.05 -12.87
C ALA A 72 -6.29 -6.94 -11.83
N GLN A 73 -7.35 -7.03 -11.02
CA GLN A 73 -7.62 -6.10 -9.94
C GLN A 73 -6.51 -6.09 -8.88
N LEU A 74 -6.06 -7.26 -8.42
CA LEU A 74 -4.98 -7.35 -7.42
C LEU A 74 -3.67 -6.76 -7.93
N ARG A 75 -3.33 -6.97 -9.21
CA ARG A 75 -2.15 -6.36 -9.84
C ARG A 75 -2.28 -4.85 -9.94
N GLN A 76 -3.45 -4.34 -10.35
CA GLN A 76 -3.68 -2.89 -10.39
C GLN A 76 -3.64 -2.28 -8.99
N GLN A 77 -4.20 -2.94 -7.97
CA GLN A 77 -4.12 -2.50 -6.58
C GLN A 77 -2.67 -2.44 -6.07
N ALA A 78 -1.80 -3.35 -6.50
CA ALA A 78 -0.38 -3.29 -6.16
C ALA A 78 0.30 -2.05 -6.76
N HIS A 79 -0.04 -1.68 -8.00
CA HIS A 79 0.39 -0.40 -8.60
C HIS A 79 -0.19 0.80 -7.83
N ASP A 80 -1.48 0.76 -7.49
CA ASP A 80 -2.18 1.83 -6.77
C ASP A 80 -1.55 2.10 -5.39
N VAL A 81 -1.16 1.05 -4.65
CA VAL A 81 -0.45 1.19 -3.36
C VAL A 81 0.91 1.86 -3.53
N GLN A 82 1.63 1.57 -4.62
CA GLN A 82 2.91 2.22 -4.91
C GLN A 82 2.75 3.68 -5.35
N ALA A 83 1.65 3.99 -6.04
CA ALA A 83 1.40 5.29 -6.68
C ALA A 83 1.37 6.45 -5.69
N LYS A 84 0.78 6.27 -4.51
CA LYS A 84 0.61 7.32 -3.50
C LYS A 84 0.74 6.71 -2.09
N GLN A 85 1.79 7.09 -1.39
CA GLN A 85 2.07 6.60 -0.04
C GLN A 85 2.20 7.77 0.93
N PHE A 86 1.89 7.50 2.19
CA PHE A 86 2.04 8.43 3.30
C PHE A 86 2.95 7.80 4.36
N SER A 87 3.80 8.62 4.96
CA SER A 87 4.69 8.21 6.04
C SER A 87 4.54 9.19 7.19
N GLY A 88 4.35 8.67 8.39
CA GLY A 88 4.25 9.46 9.60
C GLY A 88 5.13 8.88 10.70
N SER A 89 5.60 9.74 11.60
CA SER A 89 6.29 9.33 12.81
C SER A 89 5.80 10.13 14.01
N GLY A 90 5.87 9.53 15.19
CA GLY A 90 5.37 10.14 16.41
C GLY A 90 5.37 9.16 17.58
N SER A 91 4.70 9.54 18.65
CA SER A 91 4.69 8.74 19.88
C SER A 91 3.48 7.81 20.01
N VAL A 92 2.60 7.73 18.99
CA VAL A 92 1.26 7.10 19.06
C VAL A 92 1.34 5.63 19.44
N ARG A 93 1.11 5.32 20.71
CA ARG A 93 1.35 3.98 21.28
C ARG A 93 0.29 2.95 20.91
N SER A 94 -0.93 3.41 20.66
CA SER A 94 -2.07 2.54 20.38
C SER A 94 -2.17 2.15 18.89
N LEU A 95 -1.44 2.84 18.02
CA LEU A 95 -1.52 2.66 16.57
C LEU A 95 -0.67 1.46 16.14
N GLN A 96 -1.25 0.56 15.34
CA GLN A 96 -0.64 -0.67 14.86
C GLN A 96 -0.99 -0.90 13.38
N ALA A 97 -0.21 -1.74 12.69
CA ALA A 97 -0.54 -2.14 11.33
C ALA A 97 -1.93 -2.80 11.25
N GLY A 98 -2.68 -2.48 10.20
CA GLY A 98 -4.07 -2.88 10.00
C GLY A 98 -5.11 -1.98 10.66
N GLN A 99 -4.70 -1.03 11.51
CA GLN A 99 -5.63 -0.07 12.10
C GLN A 99 -5.89 1.12 11.18
N TRP A 100 -7.11 1.63 11.26
CA TRP A 100 -7.55 2.86 10.61
C TRP A 100 -7.48 4.03 11.60
N PHE A 101 -7.15 5.22 11.09
CA PHE A 101 -7.24 6.47 11.84
C PHE A 101 -7.56 7.64 10.90
N ARG A 102 -8.05 8.74 11.48
CA ARG A 102 -8.17 10.03 10.79
C ARG A 102 -7.09 10.98 11.27
N LEU A 103 -6.40 11.63 10.34
CA LEU A 103 -5.37 12.64 10.63
C LEU A 103 -6.02 14.02 10.78
N ASP A 104 -6.33 14.42 12.01
CA ASP A 104 -6.86 15.75 12.30
C ASP A 104 -5.72 16.76 12.59
N GLU A 105 -6.02 18.05 12.48
CA GLU A 105 -5.11 19.17 12.85
C GLU A 105 -3.78 19.23 12.07
N HIS A 106 -3.74 18.70 10.84
CA HIS A 106 -2.56 18.77 9.97
C HIS A 106 -2.70 19.87 8.90
N PRO A 107 -1.79 20.88 8.84
CA PRO A 107 -1.91 22.03 7.92
C PRO A 107 -2.06 21.65 6.44
N ALA A 108 -1.36 20.60 5.99
CA ALA A 108 -1.46 20.14 4.59
C ALA A 108 -2.82 19.52 4.23
N HIS A 109 -3.66 19.22 5.22
CA HIS A 109 -4.95 18.55 5.07
C HIS A 109 -6.13 19.40 5.58
N GLU A 110 -5.92 20.67 5.93
CA GLU A 110 -6.98 21.56 6.44
C GLU A 110 -8.14 21.74 5.44
N GLY A 111 -7.83 21.78 4.15
CA GLY A 111 -8.82 21.91 3.06
C GLY A 111 -9.45 20.60 2.60
N ASP A 112 -8.97 19.46 3.09
CA ASP A 112 -9.45 18.15 2.68
C ASP A 112 -10.80 17.82 3.33
N SER A 113 -11.60 16.95 2.71
CA SER A 113 -12.78 16.40 3.37
C SER A 113 -12.36 15.42 4.48
N SER A 114 -13.29 15.03 5.36
CA SER A 114 -13.02 14.02 6.39
C SER A 114 -12.44 12.75 5.79
N GLU A 115 -13.03 12.28 4.68
CA GLU A 115 -12.71 11.02 4.02
C GLU A 115 -11.30 11.04 3.39
N GLN A 116 -10.82 12.22 2.96
CA GLN A 116 -9.47 12.40 2.41
C GLN A 116 -8.39 12.46 3.49
N ARG A 117 -8.78 12.50 4.77
CA ARG A 117 -7.88 12.44 5.94
C ARG A 117 -7.89 11.08 6.63
N GLU A 118 -8.51 10.08 6.01
CA GLU A 118 -8.60 8.72 6.55
C GLU A 118 -7.48 7.84 6.00
N PHE A 119 -6.80 7.13 6.90
CA PHE A 119 -5.64 6.34 6.57
C PHE A 119 -5.70 4.97 7.25
N VAL A 120 -5.17 3.96 6.58
CA VAL A 120 -4.88 2.64 7.16
C VAL A 120 -3.38 2.48 7.29
N VAL A 121 -2.93 1.96 8.44
CA VAL A 121 -1.52 1.69 8.67
C VAL A 121 -1.13 0.39 7.97
N THR A 122 -0.33 0.47 6.92
CA THR A 122 0.13 -0.70 6.16
C THR A 122 1.42 -1.31 6.71
N GLY A 123 2.20 -0.54 7.47
CA GLY A 123 3.41 -0.99 8.13
C GLY A 123 3.81 -0.03 9.26
N GLN A 124 4.51 -0.56 10.27
CA GLN A 124 5.00 0.23 11.40
C GLN A 124 6.37 -0.28 11.85
N THR A 125 7.25 0.64 12.20
CA THR A 125 8.43 0.37 13.01
C THR A 125 8.28 1.13 14.32
N PHE A 126 8.48 0.45 15.45
CA PHE A 126 8.47 1.10 16.77
C PHE A 126 9.81 0.93 17.47
N ARG A 127 10.18 1.93 18.28
CA ARG A 127 11.38 1.88 19.12
C ARG A 127 10.97 2.16 20.56
N ALA A 128 11.29 1.23 21.45
CA ALA A 128 11.09 1.37 22.88
C ALA A 128 12.44 1.41 23.60
N ASN A 129 12.64 2.43 24.43
CA ASN A 129 13.80 2.51 25.32
C ASN A 129 13.31 2.29 26.75
N ASN A 130 13.90 1.35 27.47
CA ASN A 130 13.61 1.11 28.88
C ASN A 130 14.76 1.67 29.74
N ASN A 131 14.43 2.52 30.70
CA ASN A 131 15.40 3.04 31.67
C ASN A 131 15.55 2.04 32.82
N LEU A 132 16.11 0.87 32.52
CA LEU A 132 16.34 -0.15 33.53
C LEU A 132 17.42 0.33 34.52
N PRO A 133 17.24 0.09 35.84
CA PRO A 133 18.31 0.20 36.81
C PRO A 133 19.55 -0.61 36.37
N GLY A 134 20.75 -0.10 36.67
CA GLY A 134 22.00 -0.63 36.11
C GLY A 134 22.28 -2.10 36.44
N ASP A 135 21.85 -2.56 37.63
CA ASP A 135 21.88 -3.95 38.08
C ASP A 135 20.96 -4.86 37.24
N LEU A 136 19.75 -4.38 36.93
CA LEU A 136 18.79 -5.10 36.08
C LEU A 136 19.24 -5.13 34.62
N ALA A 137 19.81 -4.03 34.12
CA ALA A 137 20.39 -3.96 32.77
C ALA A 137 21.60 -4.89 32.61
N SER A 138 22.40 -5.07 33.66
CA SER A 138 23.55 -5.99 33.69
C SER A 138 23.08 -7.44 33.72
N SER A 139 22.06 -7.74 34.52
CA SER A 139 21.47 -9.07 34.63
C SER A 139 20.84 -9.53 33.31
N LEU A 140 20.10 -8.65 32.62
CA LEU A 140 19.49 -8.96 31.32
C LEU A 140 20.52 -9.15 30.21
N ARG A 141 21.61 -8.37 30.18
CA ARG A 141 22.71 -8.58 29.21
C ARG A 141 23.39 -9.94 29.38
N GLY A 142 23.59 -10.39 30.62
CA GLY A 142 24.11 -11.74 30.90
C GLY A 142 23.16 -12.87 30.46
N LEU A 143 21.86 -12.58 30.35
CA LEU A 143 20.81 -13.55 30.01
C LEU A 143 20.51 -13.62 28.50
N LEU A 144 20.65 -12.50 27.79
CA LEU A 144 20.33 -12.39 26.37
C LEU A 144 21.50 -12.73 25.43
N GLY A 145 22.72 -12.90 25.97
CA GLY A 145 23.91 -13.20 25.17
C GLY A 145 24.39 -11.97 24.39
N ASN A 146 25.71 -11.78 24.35
CA ASN A 146 26.31 -10.76 23.48
C ASN A 146 26.45 -11.38 22.08
N ASP A 147 25.52 -11.08 21.18
CA ASP A 147 25.78 -11.17 19.74
C ASP A 147 26.59 -9.96 19.26
#